data_AF-A0A5M6CRF2-F1
#
_entry.id   AF-A0A5M6CRF2-F1
#
_cell.length_a   1.000
_cell.length_b   1.000
_cell.length_c   1.000
_cell.angle_alpha   90.00
_cell.angle_beta   90.00
_cell.angle_gamma   90.00
#
_symmetry.space_group_name_H-M   'P 1'
#
loop_
_entity.id
_entity.type
_entity.pdbx_description
1 polymer ?
#
loop_
_entity_poly.entity_id
_entity_poly.type
_entity_poly.pdbx_seq_one_letter_code
_entity_poly.pdbx_strand_id
1 'polypeptide(L)'
;MTNRIENTIEGYFKSNTQLSREKLVSLINKDFPRLSLGTITVYLSKLKKAGVINNPARGIYSISNKQIFNPEINQNLKKIYNKIQKDFPLIEICVWNTNWLSDLMKYPTFRNFTIIEVDKEAEGQVFKAVNEWTKNVYFNPNEEIVERYISTNIEEVTIIKM
;
A
#
# COMPACT_ATOMS: atom_id res chain seq x y z
N MET A 1 17.23 -34.90 3.07
CA MET A 1 17.89 -33.88 3.92
C MET A 1 17.29 -32.49 3.75
N THR A 2 16.91 -32.08 2.53
CA THR A 2 16.37 -30.73 2.20
C THR A 2 15.15 -30.32 3.04
N ASN A 3 14.20 -31.23 3.27
CA ASN A 3 12.95 -30.94 4.00
C ASN A 3 13.13 -30.56 5.49
N ARG A 4 14.31 -30.78 6.09
CA ARG A 4 14.53 -30.43 7.52
C ARG A 4 14.81 -28.95 7.73
N ILE A 5 15.52 -28.31 6.80
CA ILE A 5 15.87 -26.89 6.91
C ILE A 5 14.65 -26.02 6.59
N GLU A 6 13.75 -26.49 5.71
CA GLU A 6 12.55 -25.73 5.31
C GLU A 6 11.60 -25.60 6.50
N ASN A 7 11.50 -26.66 7.30
CA ASN A 7 10.68 -26.67 8.52
C ASN A 7 11.33 -25.92 9.69
N THR A 8 12.66 -25.77 9.73
CA THR A 8 13.34 -25.01 10.79
C THR A 8 13.50 -23.53 10.46
N ILE A 9 13.37 -23.12 9.18
CA ILE A 9 13.58 -21.71 8.79
C ILE A 9 12.62 -20.79 9.53
N GLU A 10 11.33 -21.12 9.58
CA GLU A 10 10.31 -20.35 10.31
C GLU A 10 10.63 -20.24 11.81
N GLY A 11 11.25 -21.29 12.37
CA GLY A 11 11.72 -21.31 13.75
C GLY A 11 12.73 -20.21 14.07
N TYR A 12 13.63 -19.88 13.14
CA TYR A 12 14.64 -18.84 13.34
C TYR A 12 14.05 -17.43 13.44
N PHE A 13 12.89 -17.21 12.80
CA PHE A 13 12.23 -15.91 12.78
C PHE A 13 11.16 -15.74 13.86
N LYS A 14 10.94 -16.74 14.74
CA LYS A 14 9.97 -16.65 15.85
C LYS A 14 10.28 -15.52 16.85
N SER A 15 11.56 -15.21 17.05
CA SER A 15 12.00 -14.14 17.96
C SER A 15 12.21 -12.79 17.26
N ASN A 16 12.37 -12.79 15.94
CA ASN A 16 12.58 -11.57 15.16
C ASN A 16 12.09 -11.79 13.73
N THR A 17 11.15 -10.96 13.29
CA THR A 17 10.55 -11.05 11.95
C THR A 17 11.54 -10.72 10.83
N GLN A 18 12.68 -10.10 11.17
CA GLN A 18 13.75 -9.78 10.22
C GLN A 18 15.12 -10.21 10.76
N LEU A 19 15.95 -10.80 9.90
CA LEU A 19 17.30 -11.24 10.26
C LEU A 19 18.31 -10.79 9.21
N SER A 20 19.48 -10.35 9.65
CA SER A 20 20.61 -10.11 8.74
C SER A 20 21.10 -11.44 8.16
N ARG A 21 21.71 -11.38 6.98
CA ARG A 21 22.33 -12.54 6.32
C ARG A 21 23.33 -13.23 7.23
N GLU A 22 24.16 -12.45 7.92
CA GLU A 22 25.18 -12.97 8.84
C GLU A 22 24.53 -13.72 10.01
N LYS A 23 23.49 -13.14 10.63
CA LYS A 23 22.78 -13.78 11.72
C LYS A 23 22.07 -15.06 11.25
N LEU A 24 21.41 -15.01 10.11
CA LEU A 24 20.73 -16.17 9.54
C LEU A 24 21.70 -17.31 9.19
N VAL A 25 22.84 -16.98 8.57
CA VAL A 25 23.91 -17.94 8.28
C VAL A 25 24.47 -18.54 9.58
N SER A 26 24.67 -17.73 10.63
CA SER A 26 25.15 -18.22 11.93
C SER A 26 24.16 -19.20 12.59
N LEU A 27 22.86 -18.95 12.48
CA LEU A 27 21.81 -19.82 13.02
C LEU A 27 21.74 -21.15 12.26
N ILE A 28 21.80 -21.09 10.93
CA ILE A 28 21.83 -22.29 10.07
C ILE A 28 23.09 -23.11 10.32
N ASN A 29 24.26 -22.47 10.46
CA ASN A 29 25.52 -23.16 10.76
C ASN A 29 25.51 -23.82 12.15
N LYS A 30 24.82 -23.23 13.14
CA LYS A 30 24.70 -23.80 14.48
C LYS A 30 23.95 -25.14 14.46
N ASP A 31 22.88 -25.21 13.69
CA ASP A 31 22.04 -26.42 13.60
C ASP A 31 22.55 -27.42 12.55
N PHE A 32 23.28 -26.93 11.54
CA PHE A 32 23.82 -27.73 10.43
C PHE A 32 25.29 -27.38 10.15
N PRO A 33 26.24 -27.77 11.04
CA PRO A 33 27.65 -27.39 10.94
C PRO A 33 28.40 -28.00 9.74
N ARG A 34 27.78 -28.96 9.04
CA ARG A 34 28.37 -29.61 7.85
C ARG A 34 28.07 -28.86 6.54
N LEU A 35 27.27 -27.80 6.56
CA LEU A 35 26.91 -27.05 5.37
C LEU A 35 27.96 -26.00 5.03
N SER A 36 28.35 -25.93 3.75
CA SER A 36 29.17 -24.84 3.26
C SER A 36 28.34 -23.57 3.03
N LEU A 37 28.99 -22.40 3.08
CA LEU A 37 28.37 -21.10 2.79
C LEU A 37 27.72 -21.05 1.39
N GLY A 38 28.32 -21.74 0.41
CA GLY A 38 27.77 -21.88 -0.93
C GLY A 38 26.44 -22.62 -0.93
N THR A 39 26.36 -23.72 -0.16
CA THR A 39 25.13 -24.51 -0.02
C THR A 39 24.02 -23.70 0.65
N ILE A 40 24.35 -22.94 1.70
CA ILE A 40 23.40 -22.06 2.38
C ILE A 40 22.89 -20.96 1.44
N THR A 41 23.76 -20.41 0.59
CA THR A 41 23.37 -19.38 -0.39
C THR A 41 22.40 -19.93 -1.44
N VAL A 42 22.68 -21.12 -1.99
CA VAL A 42 21.77 -21.81 -2.91
C VAL A 42 20.42 -22.07 -2.25
N TYR A 43 20.44 -22.47 -0.98
CA TYR A 43 19.24 -22.77 -0.23
C TYR A 43 18.39 -21.52 0.07
N LEU A 44 19.00 -20.42 0.51
CA LEU A 44 18.31 -19.12 0.65
C LEU A 44 17.74 -18.63 -0.68
N SER A 45 18.42 -18.88 -1.81
CA SER A 45 17.90 -18.57 -3.14
C SER A 45 16.65 -19.40 -3.48
N LYS A 46 16.64 -20.70 -3.14
CA LYS A 46 15.47 -21.57 -3.32
C LYS A 46 14.29 -21.12 -2.47
N LEU A 47 14.50 -20.84 -1.18
CA LEU A 47 13.45 -20.33 -0.28
C LEU A 47 12.87 -18.99 -0.75
N LYS A 48 13.73 -18.10 -1.27
CA LYS A 48 13.27 -16.83 -1.87
C LYS A 48 12.40 -17.08 -3.11
N LYS A 49 12.81 -18.01 -3.99
CA LYS A 49 12.01 -18.38 -5.17
C LYS A 49 10.69 -19.05 -4.81
N ALA A 50 10.64 -19.79 -3.71
CA ALA A 50 9.45 -20.44 -3.20
C ALA A 50 8.52 -19.50 -2.41
N GLY A 51 8.91 -18.24 -2.18
CA GLY A 51 8.10 -17.26 -1.43
C GLY A 51 8.10 -17.45 0.09
N VAL A 52 8.92 -18.37 0.63
CA VAL A 52 9.00 -18.64 2.08
C VAL A 52 9.75 -17.53 2.82
N ILE A 53 10.73 -16.90 2.16
CA ILE A 53 11.47 -15.74 2.70
C ILE A 53 11.51 -14.60 1.68
N ASN A 54 11.40 -13.38 2.18
CA ASN A 54 11.51 -12.14 1.46
C ASN A 54 12.84 -11.43 1.79
N ASN A 55 13.32 -10.60 0.88
CA ASN A 55 14.52 -9.78 1.09
C ASN A 55 14.13 -8.30 1.11
N PRO A 56 13.59 -7.76 2.23
CA PRO A 56 13.09 -6.39 2.31
C PRO A 56 14.17 -5.34 2.06
N ALA A 57 15.43 -5.63 2.39
CA ALA A 57 16.57 -4.75 2.15
C ALA A 57 17.82 -5.57 1.81
N ARG A 58 18.88 -4.92 1.31
CA ARG A 58 20.14 -5.59 1.00
C ARG A 58 20.72 -6.24 2.27
N GLY A 59 20.86 -7.57 2.26
CA GLY A 59 21.43 -8.33 3.38
C GLY A 59 20.46 -8.61 4.51
N ILE A 60 19.16 -8.30 4.36
CA ILE A 60 18.12 -8.58 5.36
C ILE A 60 17.10 -9.54 4.76
N TYR A 61 16.81 -10.62 5.49
CA TYR A 61 15.77 -11.60 5.18
C TYR A 61 14.61 -11.47 6.15
N SER A 62 13.39 -11.77 5.69
CA SER A 62 12.17 -11.76 6.50
C SER A 62 11.23 -12.89 6.09
N ILE A 63 10.48 -13.47 7.02
CA ILE A 63 9.34 -14.36 6.70
C ILE A 63 8.00 -13.61 6.72
N SER A 64 7.98 -12.36 7.18
CA SER A 64 6.76 -11.57 7.12
C SER A 64 6.46 -11.25 5.66
N ASN A 65 5.24 -11.58 5.22
CA ASN A 65 4.72 -11.01 3.99
C ASN A 65 4.86 -9.50 4.11
N LYS A 66 5.53 -8.88 3.13
CA LYS A 66 5.56 -7.43 2.98
C LYS A 66 4.13 -6.94 3.17
N GLN A 67 3.87 -5.93 4.01
CA GLN A 67 2.53 -5.37 4.11
C GLN A 67 2.13 -4.96 2.69
N ILE A 68 1.24 -5.75 2.10
CA ILE A 68 0.76 -5.50 0.74
C ILE A 68 -0.11 -4.27 0.90
N PHE A 69 0.18 -3.23 0.12
CA PHE A 69 -0.69 -2.07 0.05
C PHE A 69 -2.10 -2.54 -0.27
N ASN A 70 -2.98 -2.47 0.73
CA ASN A 70 -4.33 -3.00 0.66
C ASN A 70 -5.30 -1.89 1.10
N PRO A 71 -5.51 -0.89 0.24
CA PRO A 71 -6.30 0.28 0.58
C PRO A 71 -7.74 -0.14 0.91
N GLU A 72 -8.29 0.44 1.97
CA GLU A 72 -9.68 0.19 2.33
C GLU A 72 -10.62 0.89 1.36
N ILE A 73 -11.42 0.11 0.63
CA ILE A 73 -12.49 0.63 -0.22
C ILE A 73 -13.78 0.71 0.60
N ASN A 74 -14.03 1.87 1.18
CA ASN A 74 -15.25 2.12 1.96
C ASN A 74 -16.50 2.23 1.05
N GLN A 75 -17.68 2.20 1.68
CA GLN A 75 -18.96 2.28 0.95
C GLN A 75 -19.16 3.63 0.25
N ASN A 76 -18.60 4.72 0.77
CA ASN A 76 -18.74 6.06 0.19
C ASN A 76 -18.03 6.14 -1.17
N LEU A 77 -16.77 5.68 -1.24
CA LEU A 77 -15.99 5.59 -2.47
C LEU A 77 -16.71 4.76 -3.54
N LYS A 78 -17.25 3.59 -3.16
CA LYS A 78 -18.05 2.74 -4.08
C LYS A 78 -19.29 3.46 -4.59
N LYS A 79 -20.01 4.18 -3.73
CA LYS A 79 -21.22 4.93 -4.12
C LYS A 79 -20.88 6.06 -5.10
N ILE A 80 -19.84 6.84 -4.80
CA ILE A 80 -19.35 7.92 -5.66
C ILE A 80 -18.97 7.35 -7.04
N TYR A 81 -18.11 6.34 -7.05
CA TYR A 81 -17.66 5.68 -8.29
C TYR A 81 -18.83 5.16 -9.12
N ASN A 82 -19.71 4.36 -8.53
CA ASN A 82 -20.84 3.75 -9.26
C ASN A 82 -21.81 4.79 -9.82
N LYS A 83 -22.00 5.90 -9.11
CA LYS A 83 -22.90 6.97 -9.55
C LYS A 83 -22.30 7.72 -10.74
N ILE A 84 -21.03 8.09 -10.66
CA ILE A 84 -20.35 8.76 -11.77
C ILE A 84 -20.24 7.82 -12.98
N GLN A 85 -19.89 6.55 -12.79
CA GLN A 85 -19.81 5.57 -13.88
C GLN A 85 -21.16 5.35 -14.58
N LYS A 86 -22.27 5.47 -13.85
CA LYS A 86 -23.61 5.38 -14.42
C LYS A 86 -23.95 6.58 -15.31
N ASP A 87 -23.59 7.78 -14.86
CA ASP A 87 -23.87 9.03 -15.58
C ASP A 87 -22.88 9.25 -16.73
N PHE A 88 -21.66 8.72 -16.61
CA PHE A 88 -20.53 8.91 -17.53
C PHE A 88 -19.82 7.59 -17.86
N PRO A 89 -20.46 6.65 -18.58
CA PRO A 89 -19.94 5.30 -18.79
C PRO A 89 -18.69 5.23 -19.68
N LEU A 90 -18.40 6.29 -20.43
CA LEU A 90 -17.28 6.36 -21.39
C LEU A 90 -16.04 7.08 -20.84
N ILE A 91 -16.09 7.58 -19.61
CA ILE A 91 -15.00 8.34 -19.00
C ILE A 91 -14.18 7.41 -18.09
N GLU A 92 -12.85 7.49 -18.19
CA GLU A 92 -11.96 6.86 -17.22
C GLU A 92 -11.99 7.68 -15.93
N ILE A 93 -12.34 7.01 -14.83
CA ILE A 93 -12.45 7.62 -13.51
C ILE A 93 -11.70 6.80 -12.46
N CYS A 94 -10.94 7.50 -11.63
CA CYS A 94 -10.34 6.95 -10.42
C CYS A 94 -10.92 7.69 -9.21
N VAL A 95 -11.44 6.94 -8.22
CA VAL A 95 -11.94 7.50 -6.97
C VAL A 95 -11.17 6.86 -5.83
N TRP A 96 -10.48 7.68 -5.04
CA TRP A 96 -9.63 7.21 -3.95
C TRP A 96 -9.67 8.16 -2.76
N ASN A 97 -9.16 7.71 -1.61
CA ASN A 97 -9.09 8.53 -0.42
C ASN A 97 -7.63 8.70 0.01
N THR A 98 -7.23 9.90 0.44
CA THR A 98 -5.84 10.15 0.85
C THR A 98 -5.40 9.34 2.06
N ASN A 99 -6.34 8.79 2.84
CA ASN A 99 -6.05 7.82 3.89
C ASN A 99 -5.29 6.59 3.38
N TRP A 100 -5.46 6.22 2.11
CA TRP A 100 -4.70 5.12 1.51
C TRP A 100 -3.19 5.37 1.60
N LEU A 101 -2.75 6.63 1.52
CA LEU A 101 -1.35 6.98 1.64
C LEU A 101 -0.81 6.88 3.07
N SER A 102 -1.68 6.79 4.09
CA SER A 102 -1.25 6.79 5.50
C SER A 102 -0.31 5.63 5.82
N ASP A 103 -0.56 4.44 5.25
CA ASP A 103 0.29 3.25 5.37
C ASP A 103 1.67 3.41 4.71
N LEU A 104 1.82 4.40 3.84
CA LEU A 104 3.06 4.71 3.10
C LEU A 104 3.81 5.90 3.70
N MET A 105 3.21 6.63 4.63
CA MET A 105 3.78 7.85 5.22
C MET A 105 4.34 7.58 6.61
N LYS A 106 5.46 8.24 6.93
CA LYS A 106 6.05 8.20 8.28
C LYS A 106 5.19 8.90 9.33
N TYR A 107 4.44 9.92 8.92
CA TYR A 107 3.55 10.69 9.76
C TYR A 107 2.13 10.57 9.20
N PRO A 108 1.13 10.21 10.03
CA PRO A 108 -0.26 10.14 9.57
C PRO A 108 -0.75 11.55 9.18
N THR A 109 -1.52 11.63 8.11
CA THR A 109 -2.20 12.87 7.74
C THR A 109 -3.33 13.16 8.72
N PHE A 110 -3.41 14.41 9.17
CA PHE A 110 -4.45 14.84 10.13
C PHE A 110 -5.85 14.89 9.49
N ARG A 111 -5.94 14.93 8.16
CA ARG A 111 -7.20 14.95 7.40
C ARG A 111 -7.10 14.08 6.17
N ASN A 112 -8.23 13.50 5.81
CA ASN A 112 -8.38 12.60 4.68
C ASN A 112 -9.38 13.19 3.67
N PHE A 113 -8.98 13.25 2.42
CA PHE A 113 -9.77 13.79 1.31
C PHE A 113 -10.19 12.66 0.38
N THR A 114 -11.41 12.73 -0.14
CA THR A 114 -11.81 11.91 -1.28
C THR A 114 -11.39 12.62 -2.55
N ILE A 115 -10.59 11.97 -3.38
CA ILE A 115 -10.11 12.49 -4.65
C ILE A 115 -10.82 11.74 -5.79
N ILE A 116 -11.32 12.50 -6.75
CA ILE A 116 -11.91 12.00 -8.00
C ILE A 116 -11.01 12.50 -9.13
N GLU A 117 -10.32 11.57 -9.78
CA GLU A 117 -9.50 11.84 -10.96
C GLU A 117 -10.26 11.44 -12.21
N VAL A 118 -10.33 12.37 -13.16
CA VAL A 118 -11.03 12.22 -14.44
C VAL A 118 -10.29 13.00 -15.51
N ASP A 119 -10.52 12.65 -16.77
CA ASP A 119 -9.95 13.40 -17.89
C ASP A 119 -10.38 14.87 -17.88
N LYS A 120 -9.48 15.74 -18.34
CA LYS A 120 -9.69 17.21 -18.40
C LYS A 120 -10.94 17.61 -19.19
N GLU A 121 -11.32 16.80 -20.16
CA GLU A 121 -12.50 17.05 -20.99
C GLU A 121 -13.81 16.78 -20.22
N ALA A 122 -13.73 15.95 -19.18
CA ALA A 122 -14.85 15.51 -18.35
C ALA A 122 -14.96 16.26 -17.00
N GLU A 123 -13.86 16.83 -16.50
CA GLU A 123 -13.75 17.39 -15.14
C GLU A 123 -14.90 18.34 -14.75
N GLY A 124 -15.29 19.24 -15.66
CA GLY A 124 -16.35 20.22 -15.39
C GLY A 124 -17.74 19.60 -15.31
N GLN A 125 -18.02 18.60 -16.15
CA GLN A 125 -19.30 17.89 -16.15
C GLN A 125 -19.43 17.00 -14.92
N VAL A 126 -18.35 16.27 -14.59
CA VAL A 126 -18.28 15.43 -13.39
C VAL A 126 -18.39 16.30 -12.14
N PHE A 127 -17.73 17.45 -12.09
CA PHE A 127 -17.88 18.40 -10.98
C PHE A 127 -19.30 18.83 -10.75
N LYS A 128 -19.98 19.28 -11.81
CA LYS A 128 -21.37 19.69 -11.71
C LYS A 128 -22.25 18.55 -11.20
N ALA A 129 -22.10 17.35 -11.76
CA ALA A 129 -22.87 16.19 -11.35
C ALA A 129 -22.62 15.81 -9.89
N VAL A 130 -21.36 15.73 -9.44
CA VAL A 130 -21.00 15.36 -8.06
C VAL A 130 -21.50 16.38 -7.05
N ASN A 131 -21.43 17.68 -7.39
CA ASN A 131 -21.86 18.78 -6.53
C ASN A 131 -23.38 18.81 -6.28
N GLU A 132 -24.19 18.10 -7.08
CA GLU A 132 -25.64 18.00 -6.85
C GLU A 132 -26.01 17.09 -5.66
N TRP A 133 -25.16 16.10 -5.35
CA TRP A 133 -25.46 15.09 -4.34
C TRP A 133 -24.38 14.91 -3.27
N THR A 134 -23.25 15.59 -3.40
CA THR A 134 -22.18 15.65 -2.39
C THR A 134 -21.95 17.09 -1.97
N LYS A 135 -21.77 17.32 -0.67
CA LYS A 135 -21.38 18.63 -0.13
C LYS A 135 -19.86 18.77 -0.12
N ASN A 136 -19.35 20.00 -0.03
CA ASN A 136 -17.91 20.29 0.07
C ASN A 136 -17.08 19.70 -1.08
N VAL A 137 -17.58 19.87 -2.32
CA VAL A 137 -16.89 19.47 -3.54
C VAL A 137 -16.08 20.65 -4.07
N TYR A 138 -14.79 20.44 -4.32
CA TYR A 138 -13.89 21.48 -4.82
C TYR A 138 -13.32 21.07 -6.19
N PHE A 139 -13.38 22.01 -7.13
CA PHE A 139 -12.86 21.85 -8.48
C PHE A 139 -11.42 22.33 -8.56
N ASN A 140 -10.48 21.41 -8.75
CA ASN A 140 -9.04 21.66 -8.89
C ASN A 140 -8.49 22.79 -7.99
N PRO A 141 -8.65 22.68 -6.65
CA PRO A 141 -8.24 23.73 -5.73
C PRO A 141 -6.72 23.88 -5.73
N ASN A 142 -6.25 25.14 -5.72
CA ASN A 142 -4.84 25.44 -5.53
C ASN A 142 -4.44 25.35 -4.05
N GLU A 143 -3.14 25.48 -3.76
CA GLU A 143 -2.59 25.38 -2.41
C GLU A 143 -3.24 26.37 -1.42
N GLU A 144 -3.46 27.63 -1.85
CA GLU A 144 -4.09 28.65 -1.02
C GLU A 144 -5.54 28.27 -0.64
N ILE A 145 -6.30 27.74 -1.61
CA ILE A 145 -7.68 27.29 -1.36
C ILE A 145 -7.68 26.10 -0.41
N VAL A 146 -6.74 25.17 -0.61
CA VAL A 146 -6.60 23.99 0.25
C VAL A 146 -6.30 24.41 1.68
N GLU A 147 -5.35 25.32 1.90
CA GLU A 147 -4.94 25.74 3.24
C GLU A 147 -6.04 26.54 3.96
N ARG A 148 -6.66 27.50 3.27
CA ARG A 148 -7.57 28.46 3.92
C ARG A 148 -8.99 27.94 4.10
N TYR A 149 -9.49 27.16 3.14
CA TYR A 149 -10.92 26.82 3.06
C TYR A 149 -11.21 25.32 3.19
N ILE A 150 -10.27 24.47 2.76
CA ILE A 150 -10.47 23.01 2.79
C ILE A 150 -9.91 22.43 4.09
N SER A 151 -8.70 22.83 4.48
CA SER A 151 -8.01 22.33 5.67
C SER A 151 -8.64 22.82 6.98
N THR A 152 -9.53 23.81 6.92
CA THR A 152 -10.30 24.30 8.07
C THR A 152 -11.66 23.60 8.21
N ASN A 153 -12.14 22.91 7.15
CA ASN A 153 -13.45 22.27 7.12
C ASN A 153 -13.46 20.95 7.91
N ILE A 154 -14.42 20.80 8.82
CA ILE A 154 -14.54 19.67 9.76
C ILE A 154 -15.21 18.45 9.09
N GLU A 155 -15.94 18.66 8.00
CA GLU A 155 -16.67 17.60 7.27
C GLU A 155 -15.81 16.88 6.21
N GLU A 156 -16.32 15.77 5.66
CA GLU A 156 -15.70 15.11 4.50
C GLU A 156 -15.63 16.04 3.29
N VAL A 157 -14.47 16.13 2.66
CA VAL A 157 -14.19 16.98 1.50
C VAL A 157 -13.88 16.10 0.30
N THR A 158 -14.50 16.44 -0.83
CA THR A 158 -14.26 15.80 -2.13
C THR A 158 -13.54 16.77 -3.07
N ILE A 159 -12.46 16.33 -3.70
CA ILE A 159 -11.66 17.13 -4.63
C ILE A 159 -11.69 16.44 -5.99
N ILE A 160 -11.92 17.22 -7.05
CA ILE A 160 -11.85 16.75 -8.43
C ILE A 160 -10.59 17.31 -9.07
N LYS A 161 -9.75 16.44 -9.65
CA LYS A 161 -8.44 16.79 -10.18
C LYS A 161 -8.11 15.97 -11.43
N MET A 162 -7.19 16.49 -12.26
CA MET A 162 -6.55 15.78 -13.37
C MET A 162 -5.22 15.16 -12.95
#